data_AF-A0A3D4SZA5-F1
#
_entry.id   AF-A0A3D4SZA5-F1
#
_cell.length_a   1.000
_cell.length_b   1.000
_cell.length_c   1.000
_cell.angle_alpha   90.00
_cell.angle_beta   90.00
_cell.angle_gamma   90.00
#
_symmetry.space_group_name_H-M   'P 1'
#
loop_
_entity.id
_entity.type
_entity.pdbx_description
1 polymer ?
#
loop_
_entity_poly.entity_id
_entity_poly.type
_entity_poly.pdbx_seq_one_letter_code
_entity_poly.pdbx_strand_id
1 'polypeptide(L)'
;MASGLLLSALTVPAVVAAPAASAAMPTVPDSLPLFPEVTENPQITVTREDGTPVTGETPVHRGDVLLVHGNGFSPEANRGGFVMPVPPGTANGVYVLYSGFGETWRPSEGAPGEARTHPHDQLAWVLPDDSLAALPTAPVDMRTPIAREAQRMEDDGTFTARLTVDPPAETPGDRFGVYVYPAAGSVNAAEEIYVPVPFSTGPGPNTPAPASPDLVLDADLVARAAEAAQGGLKGRDGAVVLDDGRVGFTADGSVGSTERYRGTVHATARFSLVDVALRDPWIETRADGTRVLTAEVSDSWNSATDAMRRVDLGPAGALI
;
A
#
# COMPACT_ATOMS: atom_id res chain seq x y z
N MET A 1 -22.19 74.51 5.63
CA MET A 1 -21.95 73.77 6.87
C MET A 1 -21.69 72.32 6.49
N ALA A 2 -20.49 71.83 6.73
CA ALA A 2 -20.04 70.50 6.32
C ALA A 2 -20.52 69.46 7.34
N SER A 3 -21.30 68.47 6.90
CA SER A 3 -21.58 67.26 7.68
C SER A 3 -20.71 66.14 7.15
N GLY A 4 -19.73 65.73 7.95
CA GLY A 4 -18.87 64.57 7.69
C GLY A 4 -19.63 63.27 7.90
N LEU A 5 -19.60 62.39 6.90
CA LEU A 5 -20.02 61.01 7.02
C LEU A 5 -18.85 60.21 7.63
N LEU A 6 -19.03 59.70 8.84
CA LEU A 6 -18.14 58.69 9.43
C LEU A 6 -18.39 57.35 8.72
N LEU A 7 -17.34 56.83 8.09
CA LEU A 7 -17.30 55.48 7.54
C LEU A 7 -16.92 54.51 8.68
N SER A 8 -17.90 53.83 9.28
CA SER A 8 -17.64 52.75 10.24
C SER A 8 -17.19 51.51 9.50
N ALA A 9 -15.90 51.17 9.61
CA ALA A 9 -15.37 49.89 9.13
C ALA A 9 -15.89 48.76 10.05
N LEU A 10 -16.74 47.89 9.51
CA LEU A 10 -17.08 46.61 10.12
C LEU A 10 -15.90 45.66 9.92
N THR A 11 -15.11 45.46 10.97
CA THR A 11 -14.14 44.36 11.07
C THR A 11 -14.92 43.06 11.25
N VAL A 12 -14.95 42.22 10.22
CA VAL A 12 -15.40 40.83 10.32
C VAL A 12 -14.30 40.06 11.07
N PRO A 13 -14.59 39.41 12.21
CA PRO A 13 -13.60 38.59 12.88
C PRO A 13 -13.30 37.38 12.00
N ALA A 14 -12.03 37.21 11.63
CA ALA A 14 -11.56 35.98 11.03
C ALA A 14 -11.78 34.85 12.05
N VAL A 15 -12.77 34.00 11.78
CA VAL A 15 -12.91 32.71 12.48
C VAL A 15 -11.73 31.87 12.00
N VAL A 16 -10.68 31.81 12.81
CA VAL A 16 -9.64 30.80 12.67
C VAL A 16 -10.32 29.47 12.98
N ALA A 17 -10.67 28.73 11.94
CA ALA A 17 -11.11 27.35 12.09
C ALA A 17 -9.94 26.59 12.74
N ALA A 18 -10.09 26.19 14.00
CA ALA A 18 -9.19 25.23 14.60
C ALA A 18 -9.21 23.96 13.73
N PRO A 19 -8.06 23.34 13.45
CA PRO A 19 -8.05 22.06 12.76
C PRO A 19 -8.88 21.08 13.60
N ALA A 20 -9.87 20.45 12.99
CA ALA A 20 -10.61 19.38 13.63
C ALA A 20 -9.59 18.32 14.04
N ALA A 21 -9.45 18.06 15.33
CA ALA A 21 -8.70 16.92 15.81
C ALA A 21 -9.31 15.67 15.18
N SER A 22 -8.52 14.94 14.39
CA SER A 22 -8.93 13.63 13.89
C SER A 22 -9.26 12.77 15.10
N ALA A 23 -10.53 12.38 15.26
CA ALA A 23 -10.91 11.47 16.32
C ALA A 23 -10.19 10.14 16.08
N ALA A 24 -9.37 9.71 17.04
CA ALA A 24 -8.71 8.40 16.97
C ALA A 24 -9.76 7.32 16.75
N MET A 25 -9.49 6.38 15.83
CA MET A 25 -10.39 5.24 15.63
C MET A 25 -10.52 4.46 16.95
N PRO A 26 -11.73 4.02 17.33
CA PRO A 26 -11.91 3.27 18.56
C PRO A 26 -11.11 1.96 18.51
N THR A 27 -10.41 1.66 19.60
CA THR A 27 -9.65 0.42 19.77
C THR A 27 -10.15 -0.40 20.96
N VAL A 28 -10.00 -1.72 20.85
CA VAL A 28 -10.23 -2.70 21.91
C VAL A 28 -8.86 -3.04 22.53
N PRO A 29 -8.67 -2.95 23.85
CA PRO A 29 -7.39 -3.32 24.46
C PRO A 29 -7.09 -4.82 24.32
N ASP A 30 -5.86 -5.18 23.95
CA ASP A 30 -5.42 -6.58 23.92
C ASP A 30 -5.35 -7.22 25.33
N SER A 31 -5.34 -6.40 26.38
CA SER A 31 -5.30 -6.83 27.79
C SER A 31 -6.68 -7.13 28.41
N LEU A 32 -7.74 -7.22 27.62
CA LEU A 32 -9.07 -7.56 28.15
C LEU A 32 -9.09 -8.99 28.72
N PRO A 33 -9.67 -9.20 29.92
CA PRO A 33 -9.63 -10.50 30.61
C PRO A 33 -10.47 -11.60 29.95
N LEU A 34 -11.18 -11.29 28.85
CA LEU A 34 -11.90 -12.28 28.06
C LEU A 34 -11.02 -12.92 26.96
N PHE A 35 -9.85 -12.35 26.70
CA PHE A 35 -8.87 -12.91 25.77
C PHE A 35 -7.94 -13.89 26.51
N PRO A 36 -7.47 -14.95 25.84
CA PRO A 36 -6.54 -15.90 26.46
C PRO A 36 -5.24 -15.21 26.83
N GLU A 37 -4.64 -15.61 27.95
CA GLU A 37 -3.24 -15.28 28.20
C GLU A 37 -2.37 -16.08 27.24
N VAL A 38 -1.50 -15.37 26.53
CA VAL A 38 -0.60 -15.94 25.55
C VAL A 38 0.83 -15.85 26.07
N THR A 39 1.58 -16.94 25.94
CA THR A 39 3.04 -16.93 26.16
C THR A 39 3.73 -16.96 24.81
N GLU A 40 4.54 -15.94 24.55
CA GLU A 40 5.17 -15.69 23.26
C GLU A 40 6.68 -15.56 23.47
N ASN A 41 7.46 -16.00 22.47
CA ASN A 41 8.88 -15.70 22.39
C ASN A 41 9.25 -15.50 20.92
N PRO A 42 8.69 -14.44 20.29
CA PRO A 42 8.77 -14.27 18.85
C PRO A 42 10.20 -13.95 18.45
N GLN A 43 10.67 -14.62 17.40
CA GLN A 43 11.97 -14.41 16.79
C GLN A 43 11.81 -14.41 15.28
N ILE A 44 12.61 -13.60 14.60
CA ILE A 44 12.63 -13.58 13.14
C ILE A 44 14.04 -13.73 12.58
N THR A 45 14.13 -14.38 11.43
CA THR A 45 15.31 -14.38 10.57
C THR A 45 14.94 -13.94 9.17
N VAL A 46 15.91 -13.41 8.42
CA VAL A 46 15.69 -12.90 7.07
C VAL A 46 16.64 -13.60 6.11
N THR A 47 16.12 -14.09 5.00
CA THR A 47 16.89 -14.72 3.92
C THR A 47 16.53 -14.14 2.57
N ARG A 48 17.37 -14.39 1.56
CA ARG A 48 17.02 -14.22 0.13
C ARG A 48 16.23 -15.45 -0.35
N GLU A 49 15.66 -15.38 -1.56
CA GLU A 49 14.93 -16.52 -2.14
C GLU A 49 15.78 -17.79 -2.33
N ASP A 50 17.10 -17.67 -2.43
CA ASP A 50 18.03 -18.80 -2.50
C ASP A 50 18.38 -19.40 -1.12
N GLY A 51 17.80 -18.86 -0.04
CA GLY A 51 18.05 -19.27 1.34
C GLY A 51 19.27 -18.62 1.99
N THR A 52 20.00 -17.75 1.28
CA THR A 52 21.16 -17.05 1.85
C THR A 52 20.69 -16.11 2.97
N PRO A 53 21.25 -16.19 4.19
CA PRO A 53 20.93 -15.26 5.26
C PRO A 53 21.26 -13.81 4.88
N VAL A 54 20.32 -12.91 5.16
CA VAL A 54 20.54 -11.47 5.01
C VAL A 54 21.07 -10.95 6.33
N THR A 55 22.36 -10.66 6.37
CA THR A 55 23.02 -10.00 7.49
C THR A 55 23.10 -8.50 7.23
N GLY A 56 23.13 -7.68 8.30
CA GLY A 56 23.16 -6.22 8.21
C GLY A 56 24.42 -5.61 7.57
N GLU A 57 25.23 -6.40 6.87
CA GLU A 57 26.50 -6.01 6.23
C GLU A 57 26.34 -5.76 4.73
N THR A 58 25.41 -6.45 4.06
CA THR A 58 25.21 -6.33 2.61
C THR A 58 23.92 -5.56 2.34
N PRO A 59 23.98 -4.41 1.64
CA PRO A 59 22.79 -3.65 1.33
C PRO A 59 21.90 -4.40 0.33
N VAL A 60 20.59 -4.27 0.53
CA VAL A 60 19.56 -4.67 -0.43
C VAL A 60 19.22 -3.50 -1.33
N HIS A 61 18.71 -3.81 -2.51
CA HIS A 61 18.32 -2.83 -3.52
C HIS A 61 16.82 -2.92 -3.78
N ARG A 62 16.25 -1.86 -4.35
CA ARG A 62 14.86 -1.89 -4.80
C ARG A 62 14.64 -3.08 -5.76
N GLY A 63 13.54 -3.79 -5.57
CA GLY A 63 13.17 -4.98 -6.33
C GLY A 63 13.76 -6.30 -5.80
N ASP A 64 14.71 -6.26 -4.86
CA ASP A 64 15.17 -7.49 -4.19
C ASP A 64 14.02 -8.13 -3.40
N VAL A 65 14.01 -9.45 -3.34
CA VAL A 65 13.02 -10.22 -2.56
C VAL A 65 13.65 -10.75 -1.29
N LEU A 66 12.96 -10.53 -0.18
CA LEU A 66 13.31 -11.02 1.15
C LEU A 66 12.27 -12.03 1.63
N LEU A 67 12.73 -13.09 2.28
CA LEU A 67 11.89 -14.02 3.01
C LEU A 67 12.14 -13.82 4.51
N VAL A 68 11.09 -13.48 5.24
CA VAL A 68 11.12 -13.28 6.69
C VAL A 68 10.49 -14.49 7.35
N HIS A 69 11.27 -15.22 8.14
CA HIS A 69 10.82 -16.41 8.83
C HIS A 69 10.56 -16.08 10.28
N GLY A 70 9.30 -16.22 10.72
CA GLY A 70 8.90 -16.05 12.10
C GLY A 70 8.75 -17.37 12.84
N ASN A 71 9.10 -17.40 14.11
CA ASN A 71 8.80 -18.49 15.04
C ASN A 71 8.51 -17.93 16.44
N GLY A 72 7.73 -18.66 17.25
CA GLY A 72 7.40 -18.27 18.62
C GLY A 72 6.37 -17.14 18.75
N PHE A 73 5.68 -16.80 17.64
CA PHE A 73 4.47 -15.98 17.67
C PHE A 73 3.29 -16.83 18.16
N SER A 74 2.12 -16.22 18.34
CA SER A 74 0.91 -16.97 18.65
C SER A 74 -0.24 -16.61 17.71
N PRO A 75 -0.95 -17.60 17.14
CA PRO A 75 -2.16 -17.34 16.38
C PRO A 75 -3.32 -16.83 17.25
N GLU A 76 -3.18 -16.87 18.58
CA GLU A 76 -4.19 -16.41 19.53
C GLU A 76 -3.90 -15.00 20.08
N ALA A 77 -2.74 -14.42 19.76
CA ALA A 77 -2.35 -13.07 20.17
C ALA A 77 -3.11 -11.98 19.40
N ASN A 78 -2.96 -10.73 19.84
CA ASN A 78 -3.43 -9.53 19.15
C ASN A 78 -4.95 -9.51 18.84
N ARG A 79 -5.79 -9.91 19.80
CA ARG A 79 -7.27 -9.97 19.64
C ARG A 79 -8.00 -8.65 19.90
N GLY A 80 -7.27 -7.62 20.31
CA GLY A 80 -7.73 -6.25 20.49
C GLY A 80 -7.70 -5.45 19.18
N GLY A 81 -7.16 -4.23 19.24
CA GLY A 81 -6.95 -3.36 18.09
C GLY A 81 -8.22 -2.67 17.58
N PHE A 82 -8.20 -2.26 16.32
CA PHE A 82 -9.32 -1.60 15.66
C PHE A 82 -10.51 -2.56 15.50
N VAL A 83 -11.71 -2.00 15.44
CA VAL A 83 -12.94 -2.79 15.24
C VAL A 83 -13.13 -3.31 13.80
N MET A 84 -12.25 -2.92 12.88
CA MET A 84 -12.21 -3.31 11.47
C MET A 84 -10.74 -3.24 11.00
N PRO A 85 -10.34 -4.04 9.98
CA PRO A 85 -11.16 -4.94 9.17
C PRO A 85 -11.39 -6.32 9.79
N VAL A 86 -10.53 -6.74 10.72
CA VAL A 86 -10.69 -7.98 11.50
C VAL A 86 -11.71 -7.73 12.60
N PRO A 87 -12.73 -8.60 12.76
CA PRO A 87 -13.71 -8.45 13.83
C PRO A 87 -13.08 -8.49 15.23
N PRO A 88 -13.60 -7.71 16.21
CA PRO A 88 -13.10 -7.74 17.58
C PRO A 88 -13.06 -9.14 18.19
N GLY A 89 -11.95 -9.50 18.85
CA GLY A 89 -11.75 -10.80 19.48
C GLY A 89 -11.17 -11.87 18.55
N THR A 90 -11.04 -11.58 17.26
CA THR A 90 -10.26 -12.37 16.31
C THR A 90 -8.82 -11.82 16.26
N ALA A 91 -7.83 -12.70 16.10
CA ALA A 91 -6.43 -12.30 16.10
C ALA A 91 -6.12 -11.41 14.88
N ASN A 92 -5.56 -10.24 15.12
CA ASN A 92 -5.14 -9.33 14.06
C ASN A 92 -3.87 -9.82 13.34
N GLY A 93 -3.13 -10.76 13.92
CA GLY A 93 -1.82 -11.16 13.39
C GLY A 93 -0.79 -10.04 13.45
N VAL A 94 0.18 -10.05 12.54
CA VAL A 94 1.28 -9.08 12.49
C VAL A 94 1.50 -8.53 11.09
N TYR A 95 1.94 -7.27 11.03
CA TYR A 95 2.51 -6.71 9.80
C TYR A 95 4.00 -7.01 9.75
N VAL A 96 4.46 -7.46 8.59
CA VAL A 96 5.87 -7.69 8.27
C VAL A 96 6.19 -6.85 7.04
N LEU A 97 7.20 -5.99 7.13
CA LEU A 97 7.52 -5.06 6.03
C LEU A 97 8.98 -4.63 6.03
N TYR A 98 9.41 -4.05 4.92
CA TYR A 98 10.71 -3.39 4.79
C TYR A 98 10.53 -1.88 4.61
N SER A 99 11.15 -1.07 5.48
CA SER A 99 11.14 0.40 5.36
C SER A 99 12.29 1.02 6.16
N GLY A 100 12.40 2.35 6.12
CA GLY A 100 13.25 3.14 7.00
C GLY A 100 12.42 3.86 8.05
N PHE A 101 12.50 3.46 9.33
CA PHE A 101 11.80 4.17 10.41
C PHE A 101 12.76 5.00 11.27
N GLY A 102 12.20 5.87 12.10
CA GLY A 102 12.93 6.56 13.15
C GLY A 102 13.18 5.67 14.38
N GLU A 103 13.85 6.21 15.40
CA GLU A 103 14.04 5.51 16.68
C GLU A 103 12.71 5.25 17.39
N THR A 104 11.78 6.21 17.33
CA THR A 104 10.44 6.13 17.93
C THR A 104 9.42 5.58 16.93
N TRP A 105 9.43 4.27 16.71
CA TRP A 105 8.50 3.60 15.79
C TRP A 105 7.49 2.68 16.50
N ARG A 106 7.74 2.32 17.76
CA ARG A 106 7.04 1.27 18.51
C ARG A 106 5.61 1.65 18.93
N PRO A 107 4.57 0.92 18.45
CA PRO A 107 3.19 1.14 18.87
C PRO A 107 2.97 1.03 20.39
N SER A 108 3.62 0.06 21.04
CA SER A 108 3.51 -0.20 22.47
C SER A 108 4.04 0.94 23.35
N GLU A 109 4.93 1.75 22.79
CA GLU A 109 5.47 2.95 23.42
C GLU A 109 4.69 4.22 23.00
N GLY A 110 3.57 4.06 22.28
CA GLY A 110 2.70 5.15 21.85
C GLY A 110 3.15 5.85 20.57
N ALA A 111 4.06 5.25 19.78
CA ALA A 111 4.46 5.83 18.51
C ALA A 111 3.26 5.93 17.54
N PRO A 112 3.07 7.08 16.88
CA PRO A 112 1.93 7.29 15.99
C PRO A 112 2.07 6.47 14.69
N GLY A 113 0.99 6.35 13.91
CA GLY A 113 0.99 5.60 12.66
C GLY A 113 1.93 6.20 11.61
N GLU A 114 2.09 7.52 11.61
CA GLU A 114 2.93 8.31 10.72
C GLU A 114 4.43 8.01 10.91
N ALA A 115 4.83 7.52 12.10
CA ALA A 115 6.19 7.05 12.34
C ALA A 115 6.49 5.72 11.63
N ARG A 116 5.46 5.08 11.08
CA ARG A 116 5.49 3.78 10.42
C ARG A 116 4.92 3.82 9.00
N THR A 117 5.03 4.94 8.30
CA THR A 117 4.57 5.04 6.91
C THR A 117 5.32 4.06 6.00
N HIS A 118 4.57 3.25 5.26
CA HIS A 118 5.07 2.27 4.30
C HIS A 118 4.11 2.16 3.12
N PRO A 119 4.53 1.62 1.96
CA PRO A 119 3.62 1.29 0.89
C PRO A 119 2.72 0.14 1.37
N HIS A 120 1.40 0.38 1.43
CA HIS A 120 0.46 -0.63 1.91
C HIS A 120 0.49 -1.92 1.07
N ASP A 121 0.67 -1.79 -0.23
CA ASP A 121 0.73 -2.90 -1.19
C ASP A 121 2.07 -3.66 -1.21
N GLN A 122 3.02 -3.29 -0.34
CA GLN A 122 4.34 -3.94 -0.22
C GLN A 122 4.58 -4.52 1.19
N LEU A 123 3.55 -4.56 2.03
CA LEU A 123 3.58 -5.24 3.33
C LEU A 123 3.09 -6.68 3.18
N ALA A 124 3.56 -7.56 4.07
CA ALA A 124 2.95 -8.85 4.30
C ALA A 124 2.12 -8.79 5.58
N TRP A 125 0.82 -9.07 5.46
CA TRP A 125 -0.06 -9.21 6.62
C TRP A 125 -0.12 -10.68 7.02
N VAL A 126 0.68 -11.06 8.01
CA VAL A 126 0.73 -12.43 8.49
C VAL A 126 -0.48 -12.67 9.39
N LEU A 127 -1.37 -13.56 8.97
CA LEU A 127 -2.66 -13.86 9.61
C LEU A 127 -2.85 -15.36 9.82
N PRO A 128 -3.46 -15.78 10.94
CA PRO A 128 -4.05 -17.10 11.05
C PRO A 128 -5.19 -17.27 10.02
N ASP A 129 -5.42 -18.49 9.55
CA ASP A 129 -6.48 -18.80 8.59
C ASP A 129 -7.86 -18.32 9.04
N ASP A 130 -8.20 -18.58 10.30
CA ASP A 130 -9.49 -18.20 10.87
C ASP A 130 -9.69 -16.68 10.85
N SER A 131 -8.60 -15.92 10.98
CA SER A 131 -8.63 -14.46 10.94
C SER A 131 -8.89 -13.93 9.54
N LEU A 132 -8.24 -14.52 8.53
CA LEU A 132 -8.53 -14.19 7.12
C LEU A 132 -9.95 -14.61 6.72
N ALA A 133 -10.42 -15.75 7.22
CA ALA A 133 -11.77 -16.26 6.96
C ALA A 133 -12.87 -15.41 7.62
N ALA A 134 -12.58 -14.79 8.77
CA ALA A 134 -13.51 -13.93 9.50
C ALA A 134 -13.71 -12.54 8.87
N LEU A 135 -12.86 -12.15 7.91
CA LEU A 135 -12.98 -10.86 7.24
C LEU A 135 -14.30 -10.74 6.47
N PRO A 136 -14.98 -9.58 6.54
CA PRO A 136 -16.25 -9.38 5.87
C PRO A 136 -16.07 -9.40 4.35
N THR A 137 -16.99 -10.10 3.68
CA THR A 137 -17.15 -10.11 2.22
C THR A 137 -18.39 -9.31 1.76
N ALA A 138 -19.21 -8.85 2.70
CA ALA A 138 -20.41 -8.05 2.45
C ALA A 138 -20.78 -7.17 3.68
N PRO A 139 -21.43 -6.01 3.49
CA PRO A 139 -21.72 -5.35 2.21
C PRO A 139 -20.47 -4.76 1.54
N VAL A 140 -19.36 -4.69 2.26
CA VAL A 140 -18.04 -4.27 1.76
C VAL A 140 -17.11 -5.47 1.84
N ASP A 141 -16.50 -5.82 0.72
CA ASP A 141 -15.53 -6.91 0.65
C ASP A 141 -14.14 -6.41 1.07
N MET A 142 -13.74 -6.74 2.29
CA MET A 142 -12.42 -6.45 2.84
C MET A 142 -11.48 -7.65 2.75
N ARG A 143 -12.05 -8.86 2.64
CA ARG A 143 -11.27 -10.09 2.55
C ARG A 143 -10.44 -10.13 1.29
N THR A 144 -11.04 -9.85 0.14
CA THR A 144 -10.35 -9.93 -1.16
C THR A 144 -9.09 -9.05 -1.24
N PRO A 145 -9.14 -7.74 -0.91
CA PRO A 145 -7.92 -6.92 -0.91
C PRO A 145 -6.89 -7.38 0.11
N ILE A 146 -7.29 -7.71 1.33
CA ILE A 146 -6.36 -8.16 2.37
C ILE A 146 -5.70 -9.48 1.98
N ALA A 147 -6.43 -10.40 1.34
CA ALA A 147 -5.91 -11.69 0.91
C ALA A 147 -4.74 -11.59 -0.09
N ARG A 148 -4.55 -10.44 -0.76
CA ARG A 148 -3.41 -10.21 -1.68
C ARG A 148 -2.10 -9.97 -0.94
N GLU A 149 -2.20 -9.31 0.21
CA GLU A 149 -1.07 -8.98 1.09
C GLU A 149 -0.93 -10.03 2.20
N ALA A 150 -1.94 -10.87 2.39
CA ALA A 150 -1.97 -11.87 3.45
C ALA A 150 -0.92 -12.97 3.24
N GLN A 151 -0.22 -13.30 4.31
CA GLN A 151 0.64 -14.46 4.41
C GLN A 151 0.15 -15.33 5.57
N ARG A 152 0.30 -16.64 5.46
CA ARG A 152 -0.23 -17.57 6.46
C ARG A 152 0.65 -17.55 7.73
N MET A 153 0.00 -17.44 8.88
CA MET A 153 0.54 -17.88 10.18
C MET A 153 0.05 -19.30 10.44
N GLU A 154 0.97 -20.20 10.75
CA GLU A 154 0.65 -21.58 11.14
C GLU A 154 0.12 -21.64 12.57
N ASP A 155 -0.55 -22.74 12.91
CA ASP A 155 -1.14 -22.97 14.24
C ASP A 155 -0.09 -23.03 15.36
N ASP A 156 1.19 -23.29 15.01
CA ASP A 156 2.32 -23.27 15.94
C ASP A 156 3.01 -21.90 16.05
N GLY A 157 2.45 -20.87 15.40
CA GLY A 157 2.99 -19.52 15.40
C GLY A 157 4.22 -19.32 14.52
N THR A 158 4.50 -20.25 13.61
CA THR A 158 5.52 -20.05 12.57
C THR A 158 4.91 -19.40 11.33
N PHE A 159 5.74 -18.69 10.57
CA PHE A 159 5.34 -18.15 9.27
C PHE A 159 6.56 -17.92 8.35
N THR A 160 6.31 -17.78 7.06
CA THR A 160 7.26 -17.20 6.11
C THR A 160 6.56 -16.11 5.32
N ALA A 161 7.02 -14.86 5.48
CA ALA A 161 6.50 -13.71 4.76
C ALA A 161 7.46 -13.32 3.64
N ARG A 162 6.94 -13.21 2.41
CA ARG A 162 7.69 -12.76 1.25
C ARG A 162 7.50 -11.26 1.07
N LEU A 163 8.60 -10.51 1.04
CA LEU A 163 8.62 -9.05 0.87
C LEU A 163 9.40 -8.67 -0.38
N THR A 164 8.90 -7.70 -1.14
CA THR A 164 9.69 -7.00 -2.14
C THR A 164 10.22 -5.71 -1.55
N VAL A 165 11.53 -5.49 -1.68
CA VAL A 165 12.19 -4.28 -1.20
C VAL A 165 11.75 -3.12 -2.10
N ASP A 166 10.86 -2.27 -1.61
CA ASP A 166 10.43 -1.07 -2.31
C ASP A 166 10.08 0.04 -1.32
N PRO A 167 11.06 0.59 -0.58
CA PRO A 167 10.78 1.67 0.35
C PRO A 167 10.28 2.91 -0.40
N PRO A 168 9.43 3.74 0.25
CA PRO A 168 8.97 4.99 -0.33
C PRO A 168 10.14 5.94 -0.59
N ALA A 169 9.97 6.88 -1.52
CA ALA A 169 11.00 7.88 -1.81
C ALA A 169 11.36 8.71 -0.56
N GLU A 170 10.37 8.97 0.28
CA GLU A 170 10.54 9.62 1.58
C GLU A 170 10.12 8.64 2.68
N THR A 171 11.08 8.23 3.50
CA THR A 171 10.86 7.35 4.64
C THR A 171 10.77 8.16 5.95
N PRO A 172 10.01 7.69 6.97
CA PRO A 172 9.95 8.35 8.28
C PRO A 172 11.31 8.49 9.01
N GLY A 173 12.29 7.66 8.66
CA GLY A 173 13.65 7.76 9.16
C GLY A 173 14.65 6.99 8.30
N ASP A 174 15.86 6.80 8.83
CA ASP A 174 17.02 6.22 8.15
C ASP A 174 17.42 4.83 8.66
N ARG A 175 16.68 4.28 9.63
CA ARG A 175 16.90 2.93 10.14
C ARG A 175 16.25 1.93 9.19
N PHE A 176 16.96 1.58 8.12
CA PHE A 176 16.48 0.62 7.14
C PHE A 176 16.53 -0.81 7.69
N GLY A 177 15.42 -1.52 7.56
CA GLY A 177 15.36 -2.92 7.94
C GLY A 177 13.99 -3.55 7.77
N VAL A 178 13.91 -4.78 8.24
CA VAL A 178 12.65 -5.50 8.38
C VAL A 178 12.04 -5.18 9.72
N TYR A 179 10.75 -4.82 9.70
CA TYR A 179 9.95 -4.54 10.89
C TYR A 179 8.81 -5.53 10.99
N VAL A 180 8.61 -6.04 12.20
CA VAL A 180 7.44 -6.84 12.59
C VAL A 180 6.75 -6.15 13.75
N TYR A 181 5.44 -6.01 13.67
CA TYR A 181 4.63 -5.48 14.77
C TYR A 181 3.16 -5.89 14.63
N PRO A 182 2.39 -5.82 15.73
CA PRO A 182 0.98 -6.19 15.74
C PRO A 182 0.15 -5.41 14.72
N ALA A 183 -0.71 -6.14 14.00
CA ALA A 183 -1.51 -5.55 12.95
C ALA A 183 -2.75 -4.81 13.50
N ALA A 184 -3.39 -4.04 12.62
CA ALA A 184 -4.70 -3.42 12.85
C ALA A 184 -4.87 -2.74 14.22
N GLY A 185 -3.85 -2.05 14.72
CA GLY A 185 -3.94 -1.24 15.94
C GLY A 185 -3.85 -2.02 17.25
N SER A 186 -3.60 -3.34 17.20
CA SER A 186 -3.21 -4.09 18.40
C SER A 186 -1.91 -3.55 18.99
N VAL A 187 -1.74 -3.76 20.29
CA VAL A 187 -0.57 -3.34 21.05
C VAL A 187 0.00 -4.54 21.79
N ASN A 188 1.17 -4.99 21.33
CA ASN A 188 1.92 -6.10 21.92
C ASN A 188 3.42 -5.88 21.69
N ALA A 189 4.13 -5.53 22.77
CA ALA A 189 5.55 -5.21 22.72
C ALA A 189 6.45 -6.43 22.42
N ALA A 190 5.98 -7.65 22.69
CA ALA A 190 6.77 -8.85 22.44
C ALA A 190 7.02 -9.06 20.94
N GLU A 191 6.03 -8.72 20.11
CA GLU A 191 6.08 -8.90 18.65
C GLU A 191 6.62 -7.67 17.90
N GLU A 192 7.10 -6.65 18.60
CA GLU A 192 7.72 -5.46 18.01
C GLU A 192 9.22 -5.67 17.74
N ILE A 193 9.52 -6.29 16.61
CA ILE A 193 10.88 -6.72 16.24
C ILE A 193 11.42 -5.88 15.09
N TYR A 194 12.69 -5.48 15.19
CA TYR A 194 13.44 -4.79 14.14
C TYR A 194 14.71 -5.57 13.82
N VAL A 195 14.91 -5.89 12.54
CA VAL A 195 16.15 -6.49 12.03
C VAL A 195 16.80 -5.52 11.04
N PRO A 196 18.00 -4.99 11.34
CA PRO A 196 18.68 -4.03 10.47
C PRO A 196 19.10 -4.71 9.17
N VAL A 197 18.66 -4.12 8.05
CA VAL A 197 19.02 -4.58 6.71
C VAL A 197 19.26 -3.33 5.85
N PRO A 198 20.53 -2.96 5.60
CA PRO A 198 20.86 -1.69 4.97
C PRO A 198 20.26 -1.58 3.56
N PHE A 199 19.86 -0.38 3.17
CA PHE A 199 19.32 -0.07 1.85
C PHE A 199 20.35 0.65 0.99
N SER A 200 20.43 0.27 -0.29
CA SER A 200 21.17 1.02 -1.30
C SER A 200 20.19 1.63 -2.29
N THR A 201 20.31 2.94 -2.51
CA THR A 201 19.50 3.68 -3.50
C THR A 201 19.98 3.49 -4.93
N GLY A 202 21.17 2.90 -5.13
CA GLY A 202 21.66 2.54 -6.46
C GLY A 202 20.84 1.41 -7.07
N PRO A 203 20.87 1.23 -8.40
CA PRO A 203 20.22 0.09 -9.04
C PRO A 203 20.96 -1.21 -8.68
N GLY A 204 20.20 -2.21 -8.24
CA GLY A 204 20.63 -3.59 -8.09
C GLY A 204 20.17 -4.48 -9.25
N PRO A 205 20.49 -5.79 -9.21
CA PRO A 205 20.14 -6.74 -10.28
C PRO A 205 18.64 -6.85 -10.57
N ASN A 206 17.81 -6.65 -9.55
CA ASN A 206 16.35 -6.77 -9.62
C ASN A 206 15.64 -5.40 -9.68
N THR A 207 16.39 -4.30 -9.75
CA THR A 207 15.78 -2.97 -9.75
C THR A 207 14.96 -2.76 -11.02
N PRO A 208 13.65 -2.45 -10.90
CA PRO A 208 12.80 -2.19 -12.06
C PRO A 208 13.38 -1.09 -12.93
N ALA A 209 13.24 -1.25 -14.25
CA ALA A 209 13.61 -0.21 -15.18
C ALA A 209 12.82 1.08 -14.88
N PRO A 210 13.45 2.27 -14.90
CA PRO A 210 12.74 3.53 -14.69
C PRO A 210 11.56 3.67 -15.63
N ALA A 211 10.48 4.28 -15.13
CA ALA A 211 9.34 4.66 -15.95
C ALA A 211 9.63 5.95 -16.72
N SER A 212 9.17 6.03 -17.97
CA SER A 212 9.12 7.27 -18.77
C SER A 212 7.70 7.50 -19.30
N PRO A 213 7.23 8.76 -19.37
CA PRO A 213 5.89 9.09 -19.86
C PRO A 213 5.87 9.18 -21.40
N ASP A 214 6.17 8.08 -22.09
CA ASP A 214 6.24 8.06 -23.56
C ASP A 214 4.85 8.03 -24.22
N LEU A 215 3.86 7.47 -23.52
CA LEU A 215 2.43 7.64 -23.78
C LEU A 215 1.79 8.27 -22.54
N VAL A 216 1.13 9.41 -22.72
CA VAL A 216 0.41 10.09 -21.64
C VAL A 216 -1.08 9.98 -21.91
N LEU A 217 -1.85 9.58 -20.90
CA LEU A 217 -3.30 9.48 -20.95
C LEU A 217 -3.93 10.44 -19.93
N ASP A 218 -5.06 11.03 -20.30
CA ASP A 218 -5.92 11.74 -19.35
C ASP A 218 -6.54 10.75 -18.35
N ALA A 219 -6.40 11.04 -17.06
CA ALA A 219 -6.98 10.27 -15.97
C ALA A 219 -7.73 11.15 -14.97
N ASP A 220 -8.07 12.40 -15.31
CA ASP A 220 -8.59 13.41 -14.39
C ASP A 220 -9.84 12.94 -13.64
N LEU A 221 -10.78 12.33 -14.37
CA LEU A 221 -12.02 11.83 -13.78
C LEU A 221 -11.76 10.71 -12.78
N VAL A 222 -10.84 9.80 -13.11
CA VAL A 222 -10.49 8.65 -12.25
C VAL A 222 -9.71 9.13 -11.03
N ALA A 223 -8.76 10.05 -11.20
CA ALA A 223 -8.02 10.67 -10.11
C ALA A 223 -8.95 11.35 -9.11
N ARG A 224 -9.90 12.17 -9.59
CA ARG A 224 -10.89 12.84 -8.72
C ARG A 224 -11.82 11.87 -8.01
N ALA A 225 -12.21 10.78 -8.67
CA ALA A 225 -13.04 9.75 -8.05
C ALA A 225 -12.28 8.99 -6.95
N ALA A 226 -11.03 8.62 -7.21
CA ALA A 226 -10.16 7.97 -6.23
C ALA A 226 -9.90 8.88 -5.01
N GLU A 227 -9.60 10.16 -5.24
CA GLU A 227 -9.41 11.15 -4.18
C GLU A 227 -10.69 11.35 -3.35
N ALA A 228 -11.85 11.47 -3.99
CA ALA A 228 -13.14 11.56 -3.30
C ALA A 228 -13.44 10.32 -2.44
N ALA A 229 -12.92 9.16 -2.83
CA ALA A 229 -12.98 7.90 -2.08
C ALA A 229 -11.82 7.71 -1.08
N GLN A 230 -11.04 8.77 -0.80
CA GLN A 230 -9.89 8.77 0.11
C GLN A 230 -8.81 7.75 -0.27
N GLY A 231 -8.64 7.49 -1.58
CA GLY A 231 -7.51 6.74 -2.13
C GLY A 231 -6.72 7.59 -3.12
N GLY A 232 -6.21 6.98 -4.20
CA GLY A 232 -5.39 7.70 -5.16
C GLY A 232 -4.96 6.87 -6.37
N LEU A 233 -4.13 7.47 -7.21
CA LEU A 233 -3.49 6.79 -8.34
C LEU A 233 -2.07 6.35 -7.97
N LYS A 234 -1.69 5.15 -8.38
CA LYS A 234 -0.31 4.65 -8.26
C LYS A 234 0.15 4.02 -9.57
N GLY A 235 1.27 4.48 -10.09
CA GLY A 235 1.94 3.90 -11.25
C GLY A 235 3.03 2.92 -10.83
N ARG A 236 3.14 1.80 -11.56
CA ARG A 236 4.18 0.78 -11.36
C ARG A 236 4.59 0.13 -12.67
N ASP A 237 5.72 -0.59 -12.65
CA ASP A 237 6.23 -1.43 -13.75
C ASP A 237 6.35 -0.71 -15.11
N GLY A 238 6.69 0.58 -15.08
CA GLY A 238 6.79 1.42 -16.28
C GLY A 238 5.68 2.46 -16.42
N ALA A 239 4.72 2.50 -15.50
CA ALA A 239 3.78 3.60 -15.39
C ALA A 239 4.21 4.65 -14.35
N VAL A 240 3.84 5.91 -14.59
CA VAL A 240 4.07 7.05 -13.69
C VAL A 240 2.81 7.90 -13.58
N VAL A 241 2.51 8.40 -12.38
CA VAL A 241 1.47 9.42 -12.19
C VAL A 241 2.15 10.79 -12.23
N LEU A 242 1.69 11.67 -13.12
CA LEU A 242 2.24 13.01 -13.31
C LEU A 242 1.61 13.99 -12.32
N ASP A 243 2.31 15.09 -12.04
CA ASP A 243 1.88 16.12 -11.09
C ASP A 243 0.54 16.77 -11.45
N ASP A 244 0.15 16.72 -12.73
CA ASP A 244 -1.12 17.25 -13.22
C ASP A 244 -2.25 16.21 -13.25
N GLY A 245 -2.05 15.03 -12.63
CA GLY A 245 -3.06 13.98 -12.52
C GLY A 245 -3.16 13.05 -13.73
N ARG A 246 -2.43 13.34 -14.82
CA ARG A 246 -2.31 12.42 -15.96
C ARG A 246 -1.42 11.24 -15.64
N VAL A 247 -1.52 10.20 -16.46
CA VAL A 247 -0.73 8.97 -16.28
C VAL A 247 0.12 8.69 -17.50
N GLY A 248 1.39 8.39 -17.26
CA GLY A 248 2.38 8.07 -18.29
C GLY A 248 2.69 6.58 -18.32
N PHE A 249 2.94 6.04 -19.52
CA PHE A 249 3.39 4.66 -19.76
C PHE A 249 4.65 4.65 -20.60
N THR A 250 5.55 3.71 -20.30
CA THR A 250 6.85 3.61 -20.96
C THR A 250 6.75 2.86 -22.27
N ALA A 251 7.40 3.33 -23.33
CA ALA A 251 7.44 2.63 -24.60
C ALA A 251 8.08 1.22 -24.46
N ASP A 252 7.46 0.23 -25.10
CA ASP A 252 7.86 -1.18 -25.09
C ASP A 252 7.97 -1.75 -26.51
N GLY A 253 8.33 -0.89 -27.46
CA GLY A 253 8.53 -1.23 -28.86
C GLY A 253 7.23 -1.40 -29.65
N SER A 254 7.33 -2.11 -30.77
CA SER A 254 6.22 -2.29 -31.72
C SER A 254 6.21 -3.68 -32.33
N VAL A 255 5.02 -4.24 -32.55
CA VAL A 255 4.84 -5.52 -33.25
C VAL A 255 3.83 -5.31 -34.37
N GLY A 256 4.26 -5.48 -35.62
CA GLY A 256 3.40 -5.21 -36.78
C GLY A 256 2.95 -3.75 -36.81
N SER A 257 1.63 -3.52 -36.79
CA SER A 257 1.01 -2.19 -36.77
C SER A 257 0.61 -1.73 -35.35
N THR A 258 1.12 -2.40 -34.32
CA THR A 258 0.81 -2.11 -32.91
C THR A 258 2.03 -1.53 -32.20
N GLU A 259 1.90 -0.30 -31.70
CA GLU A 259 2.82 0.32 -30.74
C GLU A 259 2.45 -0.17 -29.34
N ARG A 260 3.42 -0.60 -28.54
CA ARG A 260 3.20 -1.14 -27.20
C ARG A 260 3.84 -0.25 -26.16
N TYR A 261 3.16 -0.12 -25.04
CA TYR A 261 3.64 0.56 -23.86
C TYR A 261 3.45 -0.38 -22.67
N ARG A 262 4.38 -0.32 -21.73
CA ARG A 262 4.34 -1.09 -20.49
C ARG A 262 3.99 -0.18 -19.32
N GLY A 263 3.36 -0.78 -18.31
CA GLY A 263 3.11 -0.15 -17.03
C GLY A 263 1.70 -0.42 -16.54
N THR A 264 1.54 -0.36 -15.23
CA THR A 264 0.25 -0.54 -14.57
C THR A 264 -0.08 0.67 -13.71
N VAL A 265 -1.28 1.21 -13.88
CA VAL A 265 -1.83 2.27 -13.02
C VAL A 265 -2.95 1.66 -12.20
N HIS A 266 -2.86 1.78 -10.89
CA HIS A 266 -3.91 1.44 -9.92
C HIS A 266 -4.67 2.70 -9.53
N ALA A 267 -6.00 2.62 -9.54
CA ALA A 267 -6.90 3.58 -8.95
C ALA A 267 -7.55 2.93 -7.73
N THR A 268 -7.19 3.40 -6.54
CA THR A 268 -7.63 2.81 -5.28
C THR A 268 -8.56 3.74 -4.52
N ALA A 269 -9.43 3.15 -3.69
CA ALA A 269 -10.12 3.86 -2.61
C ALA A 269 -9.43 3.56 -1.27
N ARG A 270 -9.88 4.22 -0.20
CA ARG A 270 -9.40 3.96 1.17
C ARG A 270 -9.43 2.47 1.51
N PHE A 271 -8.38 2.00 2.19
CA PHE A 271 -8.17 0.60 2.57
C PHE A 271 -8.16 -0.38 1.38
N SER A 272 -7.89 0.11 0.17
CA SER A 272 -7.94 -0.69 -1.07
C SER A 272 -9.28 -1.39 -1.27
N LEU A 273 -10.37 -0.82 -0.73
CA LEU A 273 -11.71 -1.38 -0.89
C LEU A 273 -12.05 -1.49 -2.37
N VAL A 274 -11.80 -0.41 -3.11
CA VAL A 274 -11.81 -0.39 -4.57
C VAL A 274 -10.35 -0.44 -5.02
N ASP A 275 -10.05 -1.30 -5.98
CA ASP A 275 -8.79 -1.34 -6.70
C ASP A 275 -9.05 -1.78 -8.14
N VAL A 276 -8.95 -0.82 -9.05
CA VAL A 276 -9.08 -0.99 -10.49
C VAL A 276 -7.74 -0.61 -11.13
N ALA A 277 -7.27 -1.45 -12.03
CA ALA A 277 -6.02 -1.29 -12.74
C ALA A 277 -6.24 -1.10 -14.23
N LEU A 278 -5.39 -0.28 -14.84
CA LEU A 278 -5.16 -0.21 -16.29
C LEU A 278 -3.71 -0.61 -16.55
N ARG A 279 -3.48 -1.55 -17.47
CA ARG A 279 -2.17 -2.12 -17.75
C ARG A 279 -1.87 -2.20 -19.25
N ASP A 280 -0.61 -1.96 -19.58
CA ASP A 280 0.03 -2.18 -20.87
C ASP A 280 -0.79 -1.64 -22.07
N PRO A 281 -1.01 -0.31 -22.14
CA PRO A 281 -1.76 0.26 -23.25
C PRO A 281 -1.03 0.08 -24.58
N TRP A 282 -1.78 -0.18 -25.64
CA TRP A 282 -1.30 -0.34 -27.01
C TRP A 282 -2.02 0.64 -27.92
N ILE A 283 -1.31 1.14 -28.93
CA ILE A 283 -1.93 1.85 -30.04
C ILE A 283 -1.89 0.95 -31.27
N GLU A 284 -3.07 0.51 -31.70
CA GLU A 284 -3.25 -0.37 -32.84
C GLU A 284 -3.66 0.45 -34.07
N THR A 285 -2.86 0.39 -35.13
CA THR A 285 -3.23 0.96 -36.43
C THR A 285 -3.99 -0.09 -37.24
N ARG A 286 -5.28 0.17 -37.47
CA ARG A 286 -6.18 -0.67 -38.26
C ARG A 286 -5.91 -0.50 -39.76
N ALA A 287 -6.46 -1.41 -40.57
CA ALA A 287 -6.25 -1.42 -42.03
C ALA A 287 -6.78 -0.17 -42.75
N ASP A 288 -7.77 0.50 -42.16
CA ASP A 288 -8.33 1.77 -42.63
C ASP A 288 -7.50 3.01 -42.20
N GLY A 289 -6.39 2.81 -41.49
CA GLY A 289 -5.54 3.86 -40.94
C GLY A 289 -6.01 4.39 -39.58
N THR A 290 -7.13 3.91 -39.04
CA THR A 290 -7.61 4.33 -37.72
C THR A 290 -6.67 3.84 -36.62
N ARG A 291 -6.27 4.73 -35.72
CA ARG A 291 -5.46 4.40 -34.54
C ARG A 291 -6.36 4.26 -33.31
N VAL A 292 -6.32 3.10 -32.68
CA VAL A 292 -7.16 2.76 -31.52
C VAL A 292 -6.29 2.47 -30.32
N LEU A 293 -6.66 3.04 -29.18
CA LEU A 293 -6.03 2.75 -27.90
C LEU A 293 -6.71 1.53 -27.28
N THR A 294 -5.94 0.50 -26.96
CA THR A 294 -6.42 -0.65 -26.18
C THR A 294 -5.58 -0.80 -24.93
N ALA A 295 -6.15 -1.32 -23.84
CA ALA A 295 -5.38 -1.63 -22.63
C ALA A 295 -6.02 -2.81 -21.90
N GLU A 296 -5.25 -3.50 -21.06
CA GLU A 296 -5.85 -4.40 -20.08
C GLU A 296 -6.47 -3.59 -18.95
N VAL A 297 -7.72 -3.89 -18.61
CA VAL A 297 -8.45 -3.22 -17.52
C VAL A 297 -9.05 -4.29 -16.62
N SER A 298 -9.08 -4.03 -15.30
CA SER A 298 -9.71 -4.92 -14.32
C SER A 298 -11.15 -5.29 -14.71
N ASP A 299 -11.50 -6.55 -14.50
CA ASP A 299 -12.85 -7.04 -14.79
C ASP A 299 -13.90 -6.60 -13.75
N SER A 300 -13.47 -6.28 -12.52
CA SER A 300 -14.33 -5.75 -11.45
C SER A 300 -13.69 -4.57 -10.73
N TRP A 301 -14.46 -3.95 -9.83
CA TRP A 301 -14.04 -2.81 -9.02
C TRP A 301 -12.98 -3.14 -7.96
N ASN A 302 -12.73 -4.42 -7.67
CA ASN A 302 -11.81 -4.88 -6.64
C ASN A 302 -10.90 -6.02 -7.08
N SER A 303 -10.80 -6.29 -8.39
CA SER A 303 -9.96 -7.37 -8.92
C SER A 303 -8.51 -6.95 -9.14
N ALA A 304 -8.18 -5.66 -9.08
CA ALA A 304 -6.84 -5.16 -9.34
C ALA A 304 -6.25 -5.81 -10.62
N THR A 305 -5.09 -6.44 -10.53
CA THR A 305 -4.45 -7.18 -11.62
C THR A 305 -4.77 -8.68 -11.67
N ASP A 306 -5.60 -9.21 -10.77
CA ASP A 306 -5.88 -10.64 -10.67
C ASP A 306 -6.74 -11.15 -11.83
N ALA A 307 -7.64 -10.29 -12.31
CA ALA A 307 -8.50 -10.55 -13.45
C ALA A 307 -8.62 -9.27 -14.27
N MET A 308 -8.10 -9.33 -15.50
CA MET A 308 -8.10 -8.22 -16.44
C MET A 308 -8.49 -8.71 -17.83
N ARG A 309 -9.07 -7.82 -18.62
CA ARG A 309 -9.34 -8.03 -20.04
C ARG A 309 -8.85 -6.87 -20.87
N ARG A 310 -8.39 -7.16 -22.09
CA ARG A 310 -8.06 -6.10 -23.06
C ARG A 310 -9.33 -5.47 -23.61
N VAL A 311 -9.45 -4.16 -23.49
CA VAL A 311 -10.60 -3.37 -23.97
C VAL A 311 -10.15 -2.31 -24.98
N ASP A 312 -11.05 -2.00 -25.93
CA ASP A 312 -10.94 -0.83 -26.79
C ASP A 312 -11.39 0.41 -25.99
N LEU A 313 -10.45 1.33 -25.75
CA LEU A 313 -10.69 2.56 -25.01
C LEU A 313 -11.16 3.70 -25.93
N GLY A 314 -11.05 3.52 -27.24
CA GLY A 314 -11.46 4.48 -28.26
C GLY A 314 -10.32 4.98 -29.15
N PRO A 315 -10.58 6.01 -29.97
CA PRO A 315 -9.58 6.59 -30.86
C PRO A 315 -8.40 7.19 -30.07
N ALA A 316 -7.18 6.84 -30.46
CA ALA A 316 -5.97 7.26 -29.74
C ALA A 316 -5.85 8.78 -29.61
N GLY A 317 -6.21 9.54 -30.66
CA GLY A 317 -6.11 11.01 -30.65
C GLY A 317 -7.11 11.74 -29.75
N ALA A 318 -8.07 11.05 -29.13
CA ALA A 318 -9.04 11.64 -28.20
C ALA A 318 -8.64 11.48 -26.72
N LEU A 319 -7.62 10.65 -26.43
CA LEU A 319 -7.24 10.23 -25.08
C LEU A 319 -5.78 10.55 -24.74
N ILE A 320 -5.02 11.06 -25.72
CA ILE A 320 -3.58 11.40 -25.65
C ILE A 320 -3.43 12.92 -25.72
#